data_AF-A0A2V6JAD6-F1
#
_entry.id   AF-A0A2V6JAD6-F1
#
_cell.length_a   1.000
_cell.length_b   1.000
_cell.length_c   1.000
_cell.angle_alpha   90.00
_cell.angle_beta   90.00
_cell.angle_gamma   90.00
#
_symmetry.space_group_name_H-M   'P 1'
#
loop_
_entity.id
_entity.type
_entity.pdbx_description
1 polymer ?
#
loop_
_entity_poly.entity_id
_entity_poly.type
_entity_poly.pdbx_seq_one_letter_code
_entity_poly.pdbx_strand_id
1 'polypeptide(L)'
;MPISRFRILYIAGQHPKQSKKNTYLFCILYFGAFICVALAGDLIKYSSPDGKFAMRLAGDVSEIVDVKSGKTVLELEEVSGSWAKDSKLLWSPDSKYFAHFSADRRGGSTTVYRQKGDAGFDQVPLPDFPDCEKTNVGKQFEASLEPRRWLNATTLVVLAREAWSNEDDPDKTSECERTITISFDASGKASIKNIKKGKK
;
A
#
# COMPACT_ATOMS: atom_id res chain seq x y z
N MET A 1 78.75 -55.94 31.08
CA MET A 1 77.78 -55.93 32.20
C MET A 1 77.23 -54.50 32.34
N PRO A 2 75.92 -54.31 32.63
CA PRO A 2 74.99 -53.99 31.53
C PRO A 2 73.97 -52.86 31.83
N ILE A 3 73.03 -52.64 30.88
CA ILE A 3 71.66 -52.05 31.04
C ILE A 3 71.61 -50.51 31.19
N SER A 4 71.32 -49.72 30.14
CA SER A 4 70.02 -49.49 29.45
C SER A 4 68.83 -49.24 30.39
N ARG A 5 68.29 -48.02 30.45
CA ARG A 5 66.84 -47.81 30.52
C ARG A 5 66.44 -46.38 30.12
N PHE A 6 65.75 -46.32 29.00
CA PHE A 6 64.87 -45.25 28.56
C PHE A 6 63.77 -44.95 29.60
N ARG A 7 63.35 -43.69 29.68
CA ARG A 7 61.92 -43.33 29.76
C ARG A 7 61.67 -41.94 29.16
N ILE A 8 60.93 -41.95 28.05
CA ILE A 8 60.18 -40.82 27.51
C ILE A 8 58.92 -40.66 28.35
N LEU A 9 58.53 -39.43 28.67
CA LEU A 9 57.15 -39.07 29.01
C LEU A 9 56.82 -37.68 28.47
N TYR A 10 55.98 -37.69 27.44
CA TYR A 10 55.20 -36.58 26.89
C TYR A 10 54.10 -36.16 27.87
N ILE A 11 53.94 -34.86 28.16
CA ILE A 11 52.66 -34.15 28.44
C ILE A 11 52.93 -32.66 28.12
N ALA A 12 52.51 -32.03 27.01
CA ALA A 12 51.18 -31.74 26.46
C ALA A 12 50.32 -30.74 27.29
N GLY A 13 50.18 -29.51 26.77
CA GLY A 13 49.11 -28.55 27.12
C GLY A 13 49.32 -27.78 28.44
N GLN A 14 48.84 -26.55 28.62
CA GLN A 14 47.77 -25.83 27.95
C GLN A 14 48.01 -24.32 28.05
N HIS A 15 47.76 -23.60 26.95
CA HIS A 15 47.42 -22.18 26.97
C HIS A 15 46.21 -21.93 27.88
N PRO A 16 46.25 -20.97 28.81
CA PRO A 16 45.02 -20.54 29.47
C PRO A 16 44.25 -19.53 28.61
N LYS A 17 43.13 -20.05 28.10
CA LYS A 17 41.80 -19.42 27.99
C LYS A 17 41.62 -18.20 27.09
N GLN A 18 41.16 -18.49 25.87
CA GLN A 18 40.12 -17.69 25.25
C GLN A 18 38.90 -17.58 26.17
N SER A 19 38.48 -16.35 26.44
CA SER A 19 37.15 -16.05 27.00
C SER A 19 36.24 -15.62 25.86
N LYS A 20 35.27 -16.50 25.54
CA LYS A 20 34.11 -16.17 24.73
C LYS A 20 33.20 -15.23 25.52
N LYS A 21 32.74 -14.14 24.89
CA LYS A 21 31.41 -13.59 25.15
C LYS A 21 30.72 -13.29 23.82
N ASN A 22 29.60 -13.97 23.63
CA ASN A 22 28.71 -13.89 22.47
C ASN A 22 28.03 -12.52 22.37
N THR A 23 27.99 -12.00 21.14
CA THR A 23 26.79 -11.65 20.35
C THR A 23 25.53 -11.20 21.09
N TYR A 24 25.06 -9.98 20.80
CA TYR A 24 23.88 -9.59 19.99
C TYR A 24 23.74 -8.05 20.14
N LEU A 25 23.11 -7.22 19.30
CA LEU A 25 22.61 -7.16 17.93
C LEU A 25 21.77 -5.84 17.92
N PHE A 26 21.65 -5.18 16.77
CA PHE A 26 20.70 -4.09 16.48
C PHE A 26 20.91 -2.68 17.09
N CYS A 27 21.63 -1.85 16.34
CA CYS A 27 21.19 -0.48 16.08
C CYS A 27 21.33 -0.21 14.57
N ILE A 28 20.41 -0.76 13.77
CA ILE A 28 20.23 -0.31 12.39
C ILE A 28 19.51 1.03 12.48
N LEU A 29 20.29 2.11 12.37
CA LEU A 29 19.77 3.44 12.08
C LEU A 29 19.18 3.39 10.67
N TYR A 30 17.87 3.15 10.57
CA TYR A 30 17.08 3.41 9.35
C TYR A 30 16.98 4.93 9.16
N PHE A 31 18.07 5.55 8.70
CA PHE A 31 17.96 6.78 7.94
C PHE A 31 17.57 6.37 6.52
N GLY A 32 16.26 6.42 6.23
CA GLY A 32 15.76 6.32 4.88
C GLY A 32 16.42 7.43 4.05
N ALA A 33 17.39 7.03 3.24
CA ALA A 33 18.02 7.92 2.28
C ALA A 33 16.94 8.35 1.29
N PHE A 34 16.42 9.56 1.47
CA PHE A 34 15.78 10.32 0.41
C PHE A 34 16.85 10.61 -0.65
N ILE A 35 17.07 9.67 -1.55
CA ILE A 35 17.83 9.94 -2.77
C ILE A 35 16.87 10.68 -3.70
N CYS A 36 16.76 11.99 -3.52
CA CYS A 36 16.18 12.87 -4.53
C CYS A 36 17.21 13.04 -5.66
N VAL A 37 17.23 12.13 -6.63
CA VAL A 37 17.87 12.40 -7.92
C VAL A 37 16.95 13.35 -8.68
N ALA A 38 17.22 14.64 -8.60
CA ALA A 38 16.62 15.65 -9.46
C ALA A 38 17.39 15.70 -10.78
N LEU A 39 17.10 14.77 -11.68
CA LEU A 39 17.22 15.03 -13.12
C LEU A 39 15.89 15.64 -13.57
N ALA A 40 15.90 16.47 -14.63
CA ALA A 40 14.69 17.06 -15.23
C ALA A 40 13.80 15.97 -15.88
N GLY A 41 13.31 15.06 -15.05
CA GLY A 41 12.59 13.85 -15.37
C GLY A 41 11.33 13.80 -14.52
N ASP A 42 10.34 13.12 -15.07
CA ASP A 42 9.01 12.95 -14.51
C ASP A 42 9.01 12.75 -13.00
N LEU A 43 8.09 13.44 -12.33
CA LEU A 43 7.99 13.45 -10.88
C LEU A 43 7.54 12.07 -10.38
N ILE A 44 8.48 11.28 -9.88
CA ILE A 44 8.19 10.01 -9.20
C ILE A 44 7.62 10.30 -7.81
N LYS A 45 6.39 9.84 -7.56
CA LYS A 45 5.66 9.93 -6.29
C LYS A 45 5.21 8.54 -5.85
N TYR A 46 4.84 8.40 -4.58
CA TYR A 46 4.21 7.19 -4.03
C TYR A 46 4.99 5.90 -4.35
N SER A 47 6.22 5.78 -3.86
CA SER A 47 7.00 4.53 -3.97
C SER A 47 6.36 3.40 -3.17
N SER A 48 6.42 2.18 -3.70
CA SER A 48 6.05 0.97 -2.97
C SER A 48 6.99 0.77 -1.77
N PRO A 49 6.54 0.13 -0.67
CA PRO A 49 7.37 -0.09 0.51
C PRO A 49 8.69 -0.84 0.26
N ASP A 50 8.70 -1.78 -0.69
CA ASP A 50 9.89 -2.49 -1.15
C ASP A 50 10.76 -1.71 -2.15
N GLY A 51 10.33 -0.50 -2.54
CA GLY A 51 11.03 0.39 -3.47
C GLY A 51 11.08 -0.07 -4.92
N LYS A 52 10.41 -1.19 -5.26
CA LYS A 52 10.44 -1.76 -6.60
C LYS A 52 9.60 -0.99 -7.61
N PHE A 53 8.48 -0.44 -7.15
CA PHE A 53 7.54 0.28 -7.98
C PHE A 53 7.31 1.69 -7.46
N ALA A 54 6.92 2.59 -8.35
CA ALA A 54 6.47 3.92 -7.96
C ALA A 54 5.49 4.47 -8.98
N MET A 55 4.74 5.49 -8.57
CA MET A 55 3.89 6.24 -9.48
C MET A 55 4.73 7.32 -10.17
N ARG A 56 4.63 7.43 -11.48
CA ARG A 56 5.24 8.49 -12.29
C ARG A 56 4.13 9.31 -12.92
N LEU A 57 4.26 10.63 -12.87
CA LEU A 57 3.39 11.55 -13.61
C LEU A 57 4.03 11.81 -14.98
N ALA A 58 3.39 11.35 -16.06
CA ALA A 58 3.84 11.52 -17.44
C ALA A 58 2.80 12.36 -18.21
N GLY A 59 2.94 13.68 -18.16
CA GLY A 59 1.92 14.60 -18.69
C GLY A 59 0.62 14.51 -17.88
N ASP A 60 -0.50 14.25 -18.56
CA ASP A 60 -1.83 14.09 -17.96
C ASP A 60 -2.13 12.64 -17.52
N VAL A 61 -1.20 11.71 -17.76
CA VAL A 61 -1.35 10.29 -17.39
C VAL A 61 -0.49 9.97 -16.17
N SER A 62 -1.07 9.18 -15.26
CA SER A 62 -0.33 8.58 -14.16
C SER A 62 0.01 7.14 -14.48
N GLU A 63 1.24 6.73 -14.21
CA GLU A 63 1.73 5.39 -14.53
C GLU A 63 2.38 4.75 -13.31
N ILE A 64 2.31 3.42 -13.20
CA ILE A 64 3.18 2.65 -12.32
C ILE A 64 4.39 2.19 -13.12
N VAL A 65 5.57 2.47 -12.61
CA VAL A 65 6.85 2.09 -13.22
C VAL A 65 7.64 1.15 -12.32
N ASP A 66 8.39 0.23 -12.92
CA ASP A 66 9.49 -0.44 -12.24
C ASP A 66 10.64 0.56 -12.07
N VAL A 67 11.02 0.85 -10.83
CA VAL A 67 11.95 1.94 -10.50
C VAL A 67 13.35 1.69 -11.05
N LYS A 68 13.78 0.41 -11.10
CA LYS A 68 15.14 0.05 -11.52
C LYS A 68 15.32 0.20 -13.03
N SER A 69 14.34 -0.24 -13.81
CA SER A 69 14.38 -0.22 -15.27
C SER A 69 13.78 1.04 -15.87
N GLY A 70 12.95 1.78 -15.11
CA GLY A 70 12.17 2.91 -15.60
C GLY A 70 11.01 2.50 -16.51
N LYS A 71 10.73 1.20 -16.65
CA LYS A 71 9.70 0.67 -17.54
C LYS A 71 8.32 0.84 -16.91
N THR A 72 7.37 1.35 -17.68
CA THR A 72 5.94 1.34 -17.33
C THR A 72 5.42 -0.09 -17.24
N VAL A 73 4.84 -0.44 -16.10
CA VAL A 73 4.23 -1.76 -15.82
C VAL A 73 2.70 -1.70 -15.75
N LEU A 74 2.14 -0.49 -15.60
CA LEU A 74 0.70 -0.24 -15.66
C LEU A 74 0.47 1.24 -15.97
N GLU A 75 -0.39 1.54 -16.93
CA GLU A 75 -0.98 2.88 -17.09
C GLU A 75 -2.22 2.95 -16.19
N LEU A 76 -2.31 3.98 -15.35
CA LEU A 76 -3.51 4.24 -14.56
C LEU A 76 -4.47 5.07 -15.42
N GLU A 77 -5.77 4.96 -15.13
CA GLU A 77 -6.77 5.79 -15.78
C GLU A 77 -6.41 7.27 -15.69
N GLU A 78 -6.63 7.99 -16.79
CA GLU A 78 -6.39 9.42 -16.89
C GLU A 78 -7.21 10.15 -15.83
N VAL A 79 -6.53 10.86 -14.94
CA VAL A 79 -7.19 11.78 -14.02
C VAL A 79 -7.04 13.17 -14.60
N SER A 80 -7.97 13.56 -15.48
CA SER A 80 -7.94 14.86 -16.11
C SER A 80 -8.75 15.90 -15.33
N GLY A 81 -8.35 17.17 -15.44
CA GLY A 81 -9.06 18.32 -14.89
C GLY A 81 -8.62 18.78 -13.49
N SER A 82 -9.35 19.74 -12.93
CA SER A 82 -8.97 20.47 -11.71
C SER A 82 -8.89 19.63 -10.43
N TRP A 83 -9.35 18.38 -10.47
CA TRP A 83 -9.46 17.45 -9.34
C TRP A 83 -8.31 16.44 -9.28
N ALA A 84 -7.45 16.38 -10.30
CA ALA A 84 -6.34 15.42 -10.37
C ALA A 84 -5.37 15.50 -9.19
N LYS A 85 -5.20 16.70 -8.62
CA LYS A 85 -4.37 16.94 -7.43
C LYS A 85 -4.87 16.21 -6.17
N ASP A 86 -6.16 15.87 -6.12
CA ASP A 86 -6.81 15.22 -4.97
C ASP A 86 -6.80 13.69 -5.11
N SER A 87 -6.35 13.17 -6.26
CA SER A 87 -6.07 11.75 -6.46
C SER A 87 -4.87 11.28 -5.65
N LYS A 88 -4.91 10.01 -5.26
CA LYS A 88 -3.91 9.42 -4.38
C LYS A 88 -3.70 7.95 -4.64
N LEU A 89 -2.55 7.47 -4.20
CA LEU A 89 -2.17 6.07 -4.29
C LEU A 89 -1.70 5.58 -2.92
N LEU A 90 -2.25 4.45 -2.46
CA LEU A 90 -1.90 3.82 -1.19
C LEU A 90 -1.41 2.40 -1.42
N TRP A 91 -0.14 2.15 -1.13
CA TRP A 91 0.44 0.81 -1.14
C TRP A 91 0.08 0.01 0.10
N SER A 92 -0.16 -1.29 -0.09
CA SER A 92 -0.15 -2.27 0.99
C SER A 92 1.26 -2.43 1.56
N PRO A 93 1.41 -2.80 2.84
CA PRO A 93 2.71 -2.90 3.50
C PRO A 93 3.70 -3.88 2.87
N ASP A 94 3.23 -4.88 2.13
CA ASP A 94 4.06 -5.91 1.47
C ASP A 94 4.29 -5.63 -0.03
N SER A 95 3.88 -4.44 -0.50
CA SER A 95 3.92 -4.01 -1.91
C SER A 95 3.10 -4.88 -2.88
N LYS A 96 2.28 -5.84 -2.40
CA LYS A 96 1.55 -6.76 -3.30
C LYS A 96 0.25 -6.19 -3.81
N TYR A 97 -0.27 -5.16 -3.16
CA TYR A 97 -1.42 -4.40 -3.58
C TYR A 97 -1.17 -2.90 -3.52
N PHE A 98 -1.93 -2.16 -4.31
CA PHE A 98 -2.17 -0.75 -4.07
C PHE A 98 -3.61 -0.37 -4.41
N ALA A 99 -4.08 0.71 -3.81
CA ALA A 99 -5.35 1.35 -4.10
C ALA A 99 -5.09 2.70 -4.76
N HIS A 100 -5.61 2.90 -5.96
CA HIS A 100 -5.58 4.16 -6.69
C HIS A 100 -6.94 4.84 -6.55
N PHE A 101 -6.95 6.08 -6.09
CA PHE A 101 -8.15 6.91 -6.01
C PHE A 101 -8.12 7.94 -7.13
N SER A 102 -9.11 7.87 -8.02
CA SER A 102 -9.35 8.87 -9.06
C SER A 102 -10.41 9.85 -8.55
N ALA A 103 -10.00 11.09 -8.25
CA ALA A 103 -10.89 12.15 -7.80
C ALA A 103 -11.64 12.78 -8.98
N ASP A 104 -12.89 13.14 -8.75
CA ASP A 104 -13.76 13.85 -9.68
C ASP A 104 -14.55 14.95 -8.93
N ARG A 105 -15.18 15.87 -9.66
CA ARG A 105 -15.99 16.98 -9.15
C ARG A 105 -17.02 16.57 -8.10
N ARG A 106 -17.53 15.33 -8.16
CA ARG A 106 -18.59 14.81 -7.29
C ARG A 106 -18.13 13.67 -6.40
N GLY A 107 -16.83 13.58 -6.13
CA GLY A 107 -16.26 12.55 -5.27
C GLY A 107 -15.09 11.85 -5.94
N GLY A 108 -15.21 10.54 -6.14
CA GLY A 108 -14.14 9.76 -6.78
C GLY A 108 -14.26 8.27 -6.54
N SER A 109 -13.54 7.48 -7.33
CA SER A 109 -13.57 6.01 -7.26
C SER A 109 -12.22 5.46 -6.81
N THR A 110 -12.25 4.33 -6.11
CA THR A 110 -11.05 3.54 -5.82
C THR A 110 -10.98 2.34 -6.73
N THR A 111 -9.86 2.19 -7.42
CA THR A 111 -9.49 0.95 -8.11
C THR A 111 -8.35 0.28 -7.35
N VAL A 112 -8.47 -1.02 -7.06
CA VAL A 112 -7.43 -1.80 -6.39
C VAL A 112 -6.73 -2.68 -7.40
N TYR A 113 -5.41 -2.77 -7.28
CA TYR A 113 -4.56 -3.57 -8.13
C TYR A 113 -3.74 -4.54 -7.29
N ARG A 114 -3.49 -5.74 -7.84
CA ARG A 114 -2.67 -6.80 -7.24
C ARG A 114 -1.48 -7.10 -8.13
N GLN A 115 -0.31 -7.21 -7.52
CA GLN A 115 0.92 -7.56 -8.23
C GLN A 115 0.82 -8.97 -8.83
N LYS A 116 1.17 -9.08 -10.10
CA LYS A 116 1.26 -10.32 -10.87
C LYS A 116 2.73 -10.64 -11.17
N GLY A 117 3.44 -11.13 -10.16
CA GLY A 117 4.88 -11.39 -10.25
C GLY A 117 5.65 -10.12 -10.60
N ASP A 118 6.68 -10.24 -11.45
CA ASP A 118 7.51 -9.11 -11.86
C ASP A 118 6.97 -8.38 -13.11
N ALA A 119 5.88 -8.88 -13.68
CA ALA A 119 5.36 -8.42 -14.97
C ALA A 119 4.42 -7.21 -14.86
N GLY A 120 3.88 -6.92 -13.68
CA GLY A 120 2.99 -5.77 -13.47
C GLY A 120 1.86 -6.08 -12.49
N PHE A 121 0.67 -5.53 -12.76
CA PHE A 121 -0.47 -5.56 -11.86
C PHE A 121 -1.77 -5.88 -12.60
N ASP A 122 -2.63 -6.67 -11.97
CA ASP A 122 -3.99 -6.94 -12.42
C ASP A 122 -4.98 -6.14 -11.54
N GLN A 123 -6.03 -5.58 -12.15
CA GLN A 123 -7.12 -4.97 -11.40
C GLN A 123 -7.90 -6.02 -10.62
N VAL A 124 -8.23 -5.70 -9.37
CA VAL A 124 -9.02 -6.54 -8.48
C VAL A 124 -10.45 -6.03 -8.42
N PRO A 125 -11.45 -6.83 -8.81
CA PRO A 125 -12.85 -6.48 -8.61
C PRO A 125 -13.14 -6.30 -7.12
N LEU A 126 -13.65 -5.13 -6.76
CA LEU A 126 -14.18 -4.88 -5.42
C LEU A 126 -15.59 -5.48 -5.30
N PRO A 127 -16.01 -5.92 -4.10
CA PRO A 127 -17.36 -6.42 -3.88
C PRO A 127 -18.37 -5.28 -3.99
N ASP A 128 -19.62 -5.62 -4.28
CA ASP A 128 -20.72 -4.65 -4.20
C ASP A 128 -20.88 -4.17 -2.75
N PHE A 129 -20.97 -2.85 -2.60
CA PHE A 129 -21.19 -2.22 -1.30
C PHE A 129 -22.69 -2.00 -1.10
N PRO A 130 -23.23 -2.20 0.12
CA PRO A 130 -24.63 -1.91 0.36
C PRO A 130 -24.89 -0.41 0.23
N ASP A 131 -25.95 -0.02 -0.48
CA ASP A 131 -26.34 1.37 -0.69
C ASP A 131 -26.85 2.05 0.58
N CYS A 132 -26.71 3.37 0.66
CA CYS A 132 -27.32 4.17 1.72
C CYS A 132 -28.83 3.95 1.78
N GLU A 133 -29.37 3.85 3.00
CA GLU A 133 -30.82 3.93 3.19
C GLU A 133 -31.20 5.38 2.88
N LYS A 134 -31.88 5.58 1.75
CA LYS A 134 -32.25 6.90 1.26
C LYS A 134 -33.78 7.02 1.27
N THR A 135 -34.29 8.19 1.68
CA THR A 135 -35.72 8.55 1.67
C THR A 135 -35.89 9.89 0.99
N ASN A 136 -36.97 10.09 0.22
CA ASN A 136 -37.27 11.31 -0.55
C ASN A 136 -36.06 11.82 -1.35
N VAL A 137 -35.53 10.97 -2.24
CA VAL A 137 -34.25 11.20 -2.91
C VAL A 137 -34.43 12.09 -4.12
N GLY A 138 -33.90 13.31 -4.05
CA GLY A 138 -33.72 14.18 -5.20
C GLY A 138 -32.41 13.85 -5.93
N LYS A 139 -31.65 14.89 -6.27
CA LYS A 139 -30.42 14.73 -7.06
C LYS A 139 -29.26 14.28 -6.18
N GLN A 140 -28.63 13.15 -6.54
CA GLN A 140 -27.32 12.79 -5.99
C GLN A 140 -26.24 13.71 -6.55
N PHE A 141 -25.48 14.35 -5.66
CA PHE A 141 -24.42 15.28 -6.03
C PHE A 141 -23.05 14.88 -5.50
N GLU A 142 -22.97 13.88 -4.60
CA GLU A 142 -21.72 13.26 -4.18
C GLU A 142 -21.83 11.72 -4.20
N ALA A 143 -20.81 11.08 -4.74
CA ALA A 143 -20.56 9.65 -4.66
C ALA A 143 -19.04 9.43 -4.62
N SER A 144 -18.52 8.96 -3.50
CA SER A 144 -17.10 8.75 -3.32
C SER A 144 -16.81 7.42 -2.64
N LEU A 145 -15.79 6.72 -3.13
CA LEU A 145 -15.17 5.58 -2.46
C LEU A 145 -13.68 5.89 -2.30
N GLU A 146 -13.31 6.41 -1.14
CA GLU A 146 -11.98 6.94 -0.89
C GLU A 146 -11.13 5.93 -0.09
N PRO A 147 -9.92 5.55 -0.54
CA PRO A 147 -9.07 4.64 0.21
C PRO A 147 -8.41 5.41 1.37
N ARG A 148 -8.51 4.85 2.58
CA ARG A 148 -8.02 5.50 3.80
C ARG A 148 -6.66 4.95 4.21
N ARG A 149 -6.53 3.63 4.30
CA ARG A 149 -5.29 2.95 4.69
C ARG A 149 -5.41 1.44 4.53
N TRP A 150 -4.26 0.77 4.45
CA TRP A 150 -4.15 -0.67 4.65
C TRP A 150 -4.01 -0.97 6.16
N LEU A 151 -4.78 -1.94 6.68
CA LEU A 151 -4.61 -2.45 8.04
C LEU A 151 -3.43 -3.43 8.13
N ASN A 152 -3.22 -4.18 7.05
CA ASN A 152 -2.18 -5.18 6.84
C ASN A 152 -2.05 -5.43 5.32
N ALA A 153 -1.22 -6.39 4.92
CA ALA A 153 -0.97 -6.76 3.53
C ALA A 153 -2.23 -6.97 2.67
N THR A 154 -3.31 -7.50 3.25
CA THR A 154 -4.49 -7.96 2.50
C THR A 154 -5.79 -7.34 2.99
N THR A 155 -5.74 -6.26 3.77
CA THR A 155 -6.94 -5.62 4.31
C THR A 155 -6.90 -4.11 4.11
N LEU A 156 -7.81 -3.60 3.29
CA LEU A 156 -7.96 -2.19 2.96
C LEU A 156 -9.16 -1.60 3.70
N VAL A 157 -8.99 -0.39 4.23
CA VAL A 157 -10.10 0.44 4.71
C VAL A 157 -10.40 1.51 3.68
N VAL A 158 -11.65 1.59 3.27
CA VAL A 158 -12.19 2.64 2.41
C VAL A 158 -13.28 3.40 3.14
N LEU A 159 -13.52 4.64 2.72
CA LEU A 159 -14.61 5.47 3.16
C LEU A 159 -15.55 5.71 1.99
N ALA A 160 -16.78 5.23 2.10
CA ALA A 160 -17.84 5.55 1.17
C ALA A 160 -18.59 6.80 1.65
N ARG A 161 -18.80 7.77 0.76
CA ARG A 161 -19.62 8.96 0.99
C ARG A 161 -20.62 9.12 -0.13
N GLU A 162 -21.84 9.44 0.26
CA GLU A 162 -22.91 9.79 -0.66
C GLU A 162 -23.66 11.00 -0.11
N ALA A 163 -23.99 11.96 -0.98
CA ALA A 163 -24.81 13.11 -0.61
C ALA A 163 -25.83 13.40 -1.71
N TRP A 164 -27.06 13.70 -1.29
CA TRP A 164 -28.20 13.93 -2.16
C TRP A 164 -29.10 15.04 -1.61
N SER A 165 -29.83 15.72 -2.50
CA SER A 165 -30.89 16.66 -2.12
C SER A 165 -32.18 15.89 -1.80
N ASN A 166 -33.11 16.51 -1.09
CA ASN A 166 -34.47 15.99 -1.04
C ASN A 166 -35.18 16.26 -2.37
N GLU A 167 -36.16 15.42 -2.70
CA GLU A 167 -36.97 15.55 -3.93
C GLU A 167 -37.92 16.76 -3.83
N ASP A 168 -38.59 16.92 -2.69
CA ASP A 168 -39.58 17.97 -2.47
C ASP A 168 -38.97 19.35 -2.18
N ASP A 169 -37.76 19.36 -1.60
CA ASP A 169 -37.04 20.56 -1.19
C ASP A 169 -35.53 20.38 -1.48
N PRO A 170 -35.05 20.87 -2.64
CA PRO A 170 -33.65 20.74 -3.03
C PRO A 170 -32.65 21.41 -2.08
N ASP A 171 -33.09 22.37 -1.26
CA ASP A 171 -32.23 23.06 -0.28
C ASP A 171 -31.99 22.18 0.96
N LYS A 172 -32.87 21.21 1.20
CA LYS A 172 -32.67 20.19 2.23
C LYS A 172 -31.78 19.08 1.68
N THR A 173 -30.61 18.89 2.26
CA THR A 173 -29.67 17.83 1.86
C THR A 173 -29.61 16.69 2.86
N SER A 174 -29.09 15.55 2.42
CA SER A 174 -28.81 14.40 3.25
C SER A 174 -27.52 13.76 2.81
N GLU A 175 -26.80 13.22 3.78
CA GLU A 175 -25.50 12.59 3.58
C GLU A 175 -25.45 11.24 4.29
N CYS A 176 -24.56 10.40 3.78
CA CYS A 176 -24.31 9.09 4.32
C CYS A 176 -22.83 8.78 4.17
N GLU A 177 -22.19 8.53 5.31
CA GLU A 177 -20.79 8.13 5.38
C GLU A 177 -20.68 6.72 5.94
N ARG A 178 -19.79 5.90 5.37
CA ARG A 178 -19.50 4.55 5.86
C ARG A 178 -18.04 4.20 5.73
N THR A 179 -17.47 3.71 6.83
CA THR A 179 -16.15 3.07 6.80
C THR A 179 -16.31 1.59 6.49
N ILE A 180 -15.76 1.15 5.36
CA ILE A 180 -15.84 -0.23 4.89
C ILE A 180 -14.46 -0.86 4.98
N THR A 181 -14.39 -2.05 5.58
CA THR A 181 -13.16 -2.85 5.64
C THR A 181 -13.28 -3.99 4.64
N ILE A 182 -12.36 -4.04 3.69
CA ILE A 182 -12.29 -5.02 2.60
C ILE A 182 -11.08 -5.90 2.84
N SER A 183 -11.24 -7.22 2.72
CA SER A 183 -10.11 -8.16 2.73
C SER A 183 -9.98 -8.87 1.40
N PHE A 184 -8.74 -9.19 1.04
CA PHE A 184 -8.40 -9.98 -0.14
C PHE A 184 -7.92 -11.36 0.31
N ASP A 185 -8.51 -12.42 -0.25
CA ASP A 185 -8.06 -13.79 0.03
C ASP A 185 -6.79 -14.16 -0.76
N ALA A 186 -6.31 -15.40 -0.60
CA ALA A 186 -5.12 -15.88 -1.29
C ALA A 186 -5.25 -15.88 -2.83
N SER A 187 -6.47 -16.03 -3.36
CA SER A 187 -6.76 -15.91 -4.79
C SER A 187 -6.83 -14.46 -5.26
N GLY A 188 -6.85 -13.51 -4.33
CA GLY A 188 -7.01 -12.08 -4.58
C GLY A 188 -8.47 -11.64 -4.63
N LYS A 189 -9.43 -12.52 -4.32
CA LYS A 189 -10.85 -12.17 -4.29
C LYS A 189 -11.14 -11.26 -3.11
N ALA A 190 -11.80 -10.14 -3.38
CA ALA A 190 -12.19 -9.16 -2.38
C ALA A 190 -13.51 -9.55 -1.69
N SER A 191 -13.62 -9.25 -0.39
CA SER A 191 -14.85 -9.43 0.39
C SER A 191 -14.96 -8.38 1.49
N ILE A 192 -16.19 -8.00 1.82
CA ILE A 192 -16.46 -7.07 2.93
C ILE A 192 -16.31 -7.81 4.26
N LYS A 193 -15.51 -7.25 5.17
CA LYS A 193 -15.34 -7.76 6.54
C LYS A 193 -16.14 -6.96 7.56
N ASN A 194 -16.29 -5.66 7.35
CA ASN A 194 -16.99 -4.79 8.28
C ASN A 194 -17.50 -3.54 7.57
N ILE A 195 -18.63 -3.02 8.03
CA ILE A 195 -19.20 -1.73 7.62
C ILE A 195 -19.58 -0.99 8.90
N LYS A 196 -19.02 0.20 9.08
CA LYS A 196 -19.38 1.11 10.17
C LYS A 196 -20.04 2.35 9.59
N LYS A 197 -21.27 2.64 10.01
CA LYS A 197 -21.94 3.91 9.69
C LYS A 197 -21.16 5.06 10.36
N GLY A 198 -20.95 6.15 9.62
CA GLY A 198 -20.37 7.39 10.15
C GLY A 198 -21.28 7.98 11.23
N LYS A 199 -20.70 8.77 12.14
CA LYS A 199 -21.51 9.53 13.10
C LYS A 199 -22.13 10.72 12.36
N LYS A 200 -23.46 10.83 12.42
CA LYS A 200 -24.19 12.05 12.06
C LYS A 200 -23.85 13.17 13.05
#